data_AF-A0A0W0ZDV3-F1
#
_entry.id   AF-A0A0W0ZDV3-F1
#
_cell.length_a   1.000
_cell.length_b   1.000
_cell.length_c   1.000
_cell.angle_alpha   90.00
_cell.angle_beta   90.00
_cell.angle_gamma   90.00
#
_symmetry.space_group_name_H-M   'P 1'
#
loop_
_entity.id
_entity.type
_entity.pdbx_description
1 polymer ?
#
loop_
_entity_poly.entity_id
_entity_poly.type
_entity_poly.pdbx_seq_one_letter_code
_entity_poly.pdbx_strand_id
1 'polypeptide(L)' 'MDKGLDNRSRDKSGVIRKKRSDTKIKTLRNLYGKNFAPNYGSDETLKILLEKEHKKSLSAFLREDR' A
#
# COMPACT_ATOMS: atom_id res chain seq x y z
N MET A 1 5.33 36.03 -9.07
CA MET A 1 5.97 34.70 -8.90
C MET A 1 5.33 34.08 -7.68
N ASP A 2 4.39 33.14 -7.86
CA ASP A 2 3.77 32.45 -6.71
C ASP A 2 3.91 30.95 -6.89
N LYS A 3 4.57 30.32 -5.92
CA LYS A 3 5.02 28.93 -5.93
C LYS A 3 3.82 28.05 -5.60
N GLY A 4 3.32 27.32 -6.59
CA GLY A 4 2.35 26.25 -6.40
C GLY A 4 2.94 25.17 -5.50
N LEU A 5 2.66 25.24 -4.20
CA LEU A 5 3.11 24.29 -3.18
C LEU A 5 2.03 23.25 -2.88
N ASP A 6 1.50 22.61 -3.91
CA ASP A 6 1.05 21.24 -3.71
C ASP A 6 1.15 20.44 -5.02
N ASN A 7 2.34 19.86 -5.24
CA ASN A 7 2.65 18.95 -6.33
C ASN A 7 1.93 17.58 -6.18
N ARG A 8 0.69 17.59 -5.68
CA ARG A 8 -0.15 16.40 -5.56
C ARG A 8 -0.67 16.02 -6.92
N SER A 9 0.04 15.08 -7.56
CA SER A 9 -0.47 14.38 -8.72
C SER A 9 -1.76 13.65 -8.33
N ARG A 10 -2.91 14.23 -8.65
CA ARG A 10 -4.17 13.49 -8.76
C ARG A 10 -4.13 12.78 -10.11
N ASP A 11 -4.23 11.45 -10.13
CA ASP A 11 -4.48 10.76 -11.38
C ASP A 11 -5.88 11.15 -11.87
N LYS A 12 -5.95 11.80 -13.03
CA LYS A 12 -7.19 12.30 -13.64
C LYS A 12 -8.18 11.19 -14.03
N SER A 13 -7.91 9.93 -13.68
CA SER A 13 -8.65 8.77 -14.20
C SER A 13 -9.57 8.08 -13.20
N GLY A 14 -9.58 8.43 -11.90
CA GLY A 14 -10.53 7.86 -10.93
C GLY A 14 -10.46 6.33 -10.72
N VAL A 15 -9.60 5.63 -11.45
CA VAL A 15 -9.34 4.21 -11.27
C VAL A 15 -8.38 4.08 -10.11
N ILE A 16 -8.83 3.45 -9.01
CA ILE A 16 -7.95 3.07 -7.90
C ILE A 16 -6.88 2.15 -8.47
N ARG A 17 -5.72 2.71 -8.80
CA ARG A 17 -4.60 1.96 -9.35
C ARG A 17 -4.22 0.89 -8.32
N LYS A 18 -4.17 -0.38 -8.75
CA LYS A 18 -3.70 -1.47 -7.89
C LYS A 18 -2.35 -1.06 -7.29
N LYS A 19 -2.20 -1.23 -5.97
CA LYS A 19 -0.90 -0.99 -5.31
C LYS A 19 0.14 -1.90 -5.95
N ARG A 20 1.28 -1.32 -6.29
CA ARG A 20 2.40 -2.06 -6.88
C ARG A 20 2.97 -3.03 -5.84
N SER A 21 3.44 -4.19 -6.28
CA SER A 21 4.01 -5.21 -5.40
C SER A 21 5.28 -4.75 -4.68
N ASP A 22 5.96 -3.71 -5.17
CA ASP A 22 7.12 -3.09 -4.51
C ASP A 22 6.75 -2.03 -3.46
N THR A 23 5.46 -1.83 -3.18
CA THR A 23 5.03 -0.90 -2.13
C THR A 23 5.51 -1.40 -0.77
N LYS A 24 6.23 -0.56 -0.01
CA LYS A 24 6.71 -0.93 1.33
C LYS A 24 5.58 -1.05 2.34
N ILE A 25 5.71 -1.97 3.29
CA ILE A 25 4.74 -2.20 4.36
C ILE A 25 4.57 -0.95 5.24
N LYS A 26 5.62 -0.17 5.48
CA LYS A 26 5.48 1.13 6.18
C LYS A 26 4.49 2.08 5.50
N THR A 27 4.50 2.12 4.18
CA THR A 27 3.58 2.95 3.39
C THR A 27 2.17 2.40 3.49
N LEU A 28 2.02 1.07 3.49
CA LEU A 28 0.71 0.43 3.68
C LEU A 28 0.17 0.66 5.09
N ARG A 29 1.00 0.59 6.13
CA ARG A 29 0.61 0.92 7.52
C ARG A 29 0.14 2.35 7.67
N ASN A 30 0.79 3.29 7.01
CA ASN A 30 0.34 4.68 7.02
C ASN A 30 -1.03 4.87 6.35
N LEU A 31 -1.42 3.99 5.43
CA LEU A 31 -2.68 4.08 4.68
C LEU A 31 -3.82 3.25 5.31
N TYR A 32 -3.52 2.03 5.76
CA TYR A 32 -4.49 1.06 6.25
C TYR A 32 -4.52 0.95 7.78
N GLY A 33 -3.50 1.45 8.47
CA GLY A 33 -3.40 1.45 9.93
C GLY A 33 -2.09 0.84 10.43
N LYS A 34 -1.64 1.25 11.61
CA LYS A 34 -0.40 0.76 12.23
C LYS A 34 -0.39 -0.76 12.46
N ASN A 35 -1.58 -1.35 12.60
CA ASN A 35 -1.76 -2.79 12.76
C ASN A 35 -1.68 -3.57 11.45
N PHE A 36 -1.48 -2.91 10.30
CA PHE A 36 -1.37 -3.60 9.03
C PHE A 36 -0.08 -4.44 8.99
N ALA A 37 -0.24 -5.76 8.80
CA ALA A 37 0.84 -6.75 8.73
C ALA A 37 1.87 -6.57 9.86
N PRO A 38 1.50 -6.70 11.15
CA PRO A 38 2.35 -6.35 12.29
C PRO A 38 3.56 -7.29 12.41
N ASN A 39 3.42 -8.52 11.91
CA ASN A 39 4.46 -9.55 11.88
C ASN A 39 5.56 -9.30 10.83
N TYR A 40 5.43 -8.25 10.04
CA TYR A 40 6.31 -7.96 8.91
C TYR A 40 7.17 -6.71 9.15
N GLY A 41 8.32 -6.66 8.49
CA GLY A 41 9.23 -5.52 8.56
C GLY A 41 8.69 -4.29 7.83
N SER A 42 8.89 -3.10 8.39
CA SER A 42 8.49 -1.82 7.77
C SER A 42 9.10 -1.59 6.37
N ASP A 43 10.30 -2.12 6.13
CA ASP A 43 10.99 -2.04 4.83
C ASP A 43 10.73 -3.24 3.92
N GLU A 44 10.01 -4.27 4.38
CA GLU A 44 9.54 -5.33 3.48
C GLU A 44 8.51 -4.78 2.48
N THR A 45 8.40 -5.45 1.35
CA THR A 45 7.50 -5.06 0.27
C THR A 45 6.19 -5.84 0.33
N LEU A 46 5.15 -5.28 -0.28
CA LEU A 46 3.85 -5.92 -0.46
C LEU A 46 4.00 -7.28 -1.15
N LYS A 47 4.95 -7.43 -2.07
CA LYS A 47 5.24 -8.71 -2.73
C LYS A 47 5.61 -9.78 -1.70
N ILE A 48 6.58 -9.49 -0.83
CA ILE A 48 7.06 -10.44 0.20
C ILE A 48 5.91 -10.81 1.15
N LEU A 49 5.11 -9.83 1.56
CA LEU A 49 3.91 -10.05 2.35
C LEU A 49 2.94 -11.01 1.65
N LEU A 50 2.59 -10.72 0.40
CA LEU A 50 1.66 -11.55 -0.37
C LEU A 50 2.20 -12.96 -0.65
N GLU A 51 3.51 -13.10 -0.86
CA GLU A 51 4.15 -14.41 -1.05
C GLU A 51 4.13 -15.25 0.23
N LYS A 52 4.49 -14.67 1.38
CA LYS A 52 4.47 -15.36 2.68
C LYS A 52 3.04 -15.71 3.13
N GLU A 53 2.06 -14.84 2.88
CA GLU A 53 0.65 -15.08 3.20
C GLU A 53 -0.09 -15.88 2.11
N HIS A 54 0.61 -16.29 1.04
CA HIS A 54 0.04 -16.98 -0.13
C HIS A 54 -1.17 -16.26 -0.75
N LYS A 55 -1.18 -14.93 -0.74
CA LYS A 55 -2.28 -14.09 -1.26
C LYS A 55 -1.97 -13.60 -2.67
N LYS A 56 -3.03 -13.53 -3.49
CA LYS A 56 -2.92 -13.08 -4.90
C LYS A 56 -2.87 -11.55 -5.06
N SER A 57 -3.32 -10.79 -4.06
CA SER A 57 -3.37 -9.33 -4.13
C SER A 57 -3.64 -8.70 -2.75
N LEU A 58 -3.34 -7.40 -2.61
CA LEU A 58 -3.64 -6.62 -1.41
C LEU A 58 -5.12 -6.68 -1.01
N SER A 59 -6.05 -6.66 -1.97
CA SER A 59 -7.49 -6.77 -1.67
C SER A 59 -7.91 -8.16 -1.20
N ALA A 60 -7.18 -9.22 -1.57
CA ALA A 60 -7.39 -10.54 -0.99
C ALA A 60 -6.95 -10.55 0.47
N PHE A 61 -5.77 -9.99 0.77
CA PHE A 61 -5.25 -9.87 2.13
C PHE A 61 -6.19 -9.04 3.03
N LEU A 62 -6.65 -7.88 2.57
CA LEU A 62 -7.53 -6.98 3.34
C LEU A 62 -8.94 -7.52 3.61
N ARG A 63 -9.41 -8.51 2.85
CA ARG A 63 -10.72 -9.14 3.09
C ARG A 63 -10.68 -10.16 4.23
N GLU A 64 -9.50 -10.68 4.52
CA GLU A 64 -9.28 -11.74 5.51
C GLU A 64 -8.81 -11.17 6.85
N ASP A 65 -8.16 -10.01 6.82
CA ASP A 65 -7.81 -9.20 8.00
C ASP A 65 -9.04 -8.50 8.65
N ARG A 66 -10.25 -8.76 8.15
CA ARG A 66 -11.47 -8.03 8.50
C ARG A 66 -12.40 -8.78 9.45
#